data_AF-A0A926RDG3-F1
#
_entry.id   AF-A0A926RDG3-F1
#
_cell.length_a   1.000
_cell.length_b   1.000
_cell.length_c   1.000
_cell.angle_alpha   90.00
_cell.angle_beta   90.00
_cell.angle_gamma   90.00
#
_symmetry.space_group_name_H-M   'P 1'
#
loop_
_entity.id
_entity.type
_entity.pdbx_description
1 polymer ?
#
loop_
_entity_poly.entity_id
_entity_poly.type
_entity_poly.pdbx_seq_one_letter_code
_entity_poly.pdbx_strand_id
1 'polypeptide(L)'
;MDLLSKSDEEIFKIGKPFWENLVKSSNIKDYGGFTRDFSTQMLFGANEVELGKQWANNKIITNLNETYDPFGTLRRGDYITILIKQTNKEILGEFLGRLVLGVEDGEVKVFGATIY
;
A
#
# COMPACT_ATOMS: atom_id res chain seq x y z
N MET A 1 -2.03 -8.69 18.14
CA MET A 1 -2.72 -7.39 17.99
C MET A 1 -4.05 -7.66 17.32
N ASP A 2 -5.17 -7.15 17.84
CA ASP A 2 -6.46 -7.30 17.16
C ASP A 2 -6.71 -6.07 16.27
N LEU A 3 -6.51 -6.24 14.96
CA LEU A 3 -6.79 -5.20 13.97
C LEU A 3 -8.30 -5.03 13.78
N LEU A 4 -9.08 -6.12 13.84
CA LEU A 4 -10.49 -6.14 13.42
C LEU A 4 -11.41 -5.34 14.35
N SER A 5 -11.06 -5.24 15.63
CA SER A 5 -11.81 -4.44 16.61
C SER A 5 -11.53 -2.94 16.55
N LYS A 6 -10.57 -2.49 15.74
CA LYS A 6 -10.21 -1.08 15.64
C LYS A 6 -11.20 -0.28 14.80
N SER A 7 -11.39 0.97 15.17
CA SER A 7 -12.14 1.93 14.36
C SER A 7 -11.44 2.25 13.05
N ASP A 8 -12.18 2.74 12.06
CA ASP A 8 -11.62 3.11 10.76
C ASP A 8 -10.51 4.17 10.89
N GLU A 9 -10.69 5.16 11.78
CA GLU A 9 -9.66 6.17 12.04
C GLU A 9 -8.36 5.60 12.61
N GLU A 10 -8.46 4.63 13.52
CA GLU A 10 -7.28 3.93 14.05
C GLU A 10 -6.60 3.11 12.97
N ILE A 11 -7.37 2.44 12.12
CA ILE A 11 -6.84 1.67 10.98
C ILE A 11 -6.13 2.60 10.00
N PHE A 12 -6.67 3.77 9.71
CA PHE A 12 -6.00 4.76 8.85
C PHE A 12 -4.69 5.24 9.48
N LYS A 13 -4.65 5.49 10.80
CA LYS A 13 -3.42 5.85 11.52
C LYS A 13 -2.37 4.73 11.47
N ILE A 14 -2.79 3.46 11.59
CA ILE A 14 -1.89 2.30 11.49
C ILE A 14 -1.38 2.14 10.05
N GLY A 15 -2.26 2.27 9.06
CA GLY A 15 -1.94 2.09 7.64
C GLY A 15 -1.12 3.22 7.02
N LYS A 16 -1.24 4.44 7.55
CA LYS A 16 -0.54 5.63 7.08
C LYS A 16 0.96 5.44 6.82
N PRO A 17 1.79 4.99 7.78
CA PRO A 17 3.23 4.81 7.53
C PRO A 17 3.53 3.79 6.43
N PHE A 18 2.71 2.74 6.29
CA PHE A 18 2.87 1.76 5.22
C PHE A 18 2.56 2.38 3.86
N TRP A 19 1.44 3.11 3.74
CA TRP A 19 1.06 3.74 2.48
C TRP A 19 2.07 4.81 2.04
N GLU A 20 2.50 5.66 2.96
CA GLU A 20 3.50 6.70 2.68
C GLU A 20 4.83 6.10 2.23
N ASN A 21 5.25 4.99 2.85
CA ASN A 21 6.42 4.27 2.39
C ASN A 21 6.25 3.73 0.96
N LEU A 22 5.10 3.13 0.64
CA LEU A 22 4.85 2.58 -0.69
C LEU A 22 4.86 3.68 -1.76
N VAL A 23 4.20 4.82 -1.48
CA VAL A 23 4.19 5.99 -2.36
C VAL A 23 5.61 6.52 -2.57
N LYS A 24 6.37 6.75 -1.48
CA LYS A 24 7.74 7.24 -1.56
C LYS A 24 8.64 6.28 -2.34
N SER A 25 8.63 5.00 -1.98
CA SER A 25 9.48 3.98 -2.59
C SER A 25 9.15 3.77 -4.07
N SER A 26 7.87 3.82 -4.45
CA SER A 26 7.48 3.74 -5.86
C SER A 26 7.95 4.95 -6.68
N ASN A 27 7.90 6.15 -6.09
CA ASN A 27 8.37 7.37 -6.76
C ASN A 27 9.87 7.37 -7.03
N ILE A 28 10.67 6.80 -6.12
CA ILE A 28 12.13 6.68 -6.29
C ILE A 28 12.57 5.32 -6.85
N LYS A 29 11.61 4.43 -7.16
CA LYS A 29 11.84 3.06 -7.67
C LYS A 29 12.75 2.23 -6.75
N ASP A 30 12.59 2.37 -5.44
CA ASP A 30 13.35 1.67 -4.42
C ASP A 30 12.65 0.36 -4.03
N TYR A 31 13.18 -0.76 -4.54
CA TYR A 31 12.68 -2.10 -4.23
C TYR A 31 12.76 -2.43 -2.74
N GLY A 32 13.92 -2.21 -2.10
CA GLY A 32 14.12 -2.56 -0.69
C GLY A 32 13.22 -1.75 0.23
N GLY A 33 13.03 -0.47 -0.08
CA GLY A 33 12.05 0.38 0.59
C GLY A 33 10.61 -0.10 0.39
N PHE A 34 10.25 -0.48 -0.85
CA PHE A 34 8.90 -0.90 -1.20
C PHE A 34 8.48 -2.21 -0.53
N THR A 35 9.38 -3.19 -0.45
CA THR A 35 9.07 -4.52 0.08
C THR A 35 9.34 -4.68 1.58
N ARG A 36 9.91 -3.67 2.25
CA ARG A 36 10.31 -3.71 3.67
C ARG A 36 9.22 -4.22 4.62
N ASP A 37 7.98 -3.82 4.38
CA ASP A 37 6.85 -4.06 5.29
C ASP A 37 5.93 -5.20 4.82
N PHE A 38 6.33 -5.93 3.78
CA PHE A 38 5.53 -7.00 3.20
C PHE A 38 5.50 -8.22 4.11
N SER A 39 4.34 -8.88 4.12
CA SER A 39 4.20 -10.23 4.66
C SER A 39 5.06 -11.20 3.88
N THR A 40 5.41 -12.32 4.50
CA THR A 40 6.17 -13.40 3.88
C THR A 40 5.51 -13.85 2.57
N GLN A 41 4.18 -14.02 2.57
CA GLN A 41 3.42 -14.36 1.36
C GLN A 41 3.55 -13.32 0.26
N MET A 42 3.47 -12.02 0.59
CA MET A 42 3.56 -10.95 -0.39
C MET A 42 4.97 -10.82 -0.97
N LEU A 43 6.01 -11.06 -0.16
CA LEU A 43 7.41 -11.11 -0.60
C LEU A 43 7.65 -12.18 -1.66
N PHE A 44 7.05 -13.36 -1.53
CA PHE A 44 7.16 -14.41 -2.54
C PHE A 44 6.66 -13.99 -3.93
N GLY A 45 5.69 -13.07 -3.99
CA GLY A 45 5.16 -12.52 -5.24
C GLY A 45 5.81 -11.22 -5.70
N ALA A 46 6.65 -10.59 -4.87
CA ALA A 46 7.23 -9.28 -5.12
C ALA A 46 8.64 -9.41 -5.72
N ASN A 47 8.76 -9.89 -6.96
CA ASN A 47 10.06 -10.01 -7.61
C ASN A 47 10.62 -8.63 -8.03
N GLU A 48 11.89 -8.36 -7.69
CA GLU A 48 12.57 -7.08 -7.99
C GLU A 48 12.58 -6.73 -9.48
N VAL A 49 12.85 -7.70 -10.35
CA VAL A 49 12.92 -7.49 -11.81
C VAL A 49 11.53 -7.16 -12.36
N GLU A 50 10.50 -7.85 -11.88
CA GLU A 50 9.11 -7.61 -12.33
C GLU A 50 8.59 -6.26 -11.83
N LEU A 51 8.83 -5.90 -10.56
CA LEU A 51 8.46 -4.59 -10.01
C LEU A 51 9.21 -3.46 -10.72
N GLY A 52 10.50 -3.63 -10.99
CA GLY A 52 11.28 -2.69 -11.79
C GLY A 52 10.67 -2.46 -13.18
N LYS A 53 10.23 -3.52 -13.85
CA LYS A 53 9.51 -3.42 -15.13
C LYS A 53 8.17 -2.71 -14.98
N GLN A 54 7.41 -2.95 -13.91
CA GLN A 54 6.15 -2.24 -13.67
C GLN A 54 6.40 -0.74 -13.50
N TRP A 55 7.36 -0.34 -12.67
CA TRP A 55 7.70 1.09 -12.49
C TRP A 55 8.26 1.75 -13.75
N ALA A 56 8.99 1.01 -14.59
CA ALA A 56 9.50 1.54 -15.84
C ALA A 56 8.38 1.80 -16.87
N ASN A 57 7.34 0.95 -16.88
CA ASN A 57 6.32 0.97 -17.92
C ASN A 57 5.00 1.63 -17.49
N ASN A 58 4.79 1.88 -16.19
CA ASN A 58 3.53 2.39 -15.68
C ASN A 58 3.71 3.73 -14.94
N LYS A 59 3.23 4.79 -15.60
CA LYS A 59 3.22 6.16 -15.09
C LYS A 59 2.21 6.41 -13.96
N ILE A 60 1.25 5.52 -13.73
CA ILE A 60 0.26 5.69 -12.66
C ILE A 60 0.90 5.37 -11.31
N ILE A 61 1.69 4.30 -11.27
CA ILE A 61 2.37 3.81 -10.05
C ILE A 61 3.73 4.48 -9.81
N THR A 62 4.09 5.44 -10.64
CA THR A 62 5.26 6.32 -10.48
C THR A 62 4.76 7.76 -10.56
N ASN A 63 5.41 8.74 -9.95
CA ASN A 63 4.92 10.13 -9.86
C ASN A 63 3.64 10.33 -9.02
N LEU A 64 3.43 9.50 -8.01
CA LEU A 64 2.34 9.64 -7.05
C LEU A 64 2.51 10.93 -6.21
N ASN A 65 1.41 11.62 -5.92
CA ASN A 65 1.41 12.69 -4.92
C ASN A 65 1.59 12.11 -3.51
N GLU A 66 2.28 12.85 -2.66
CA GLU A 66 2.44 12.50 -1.24
C GLU A 66 1.16 12.78 -0.45
N THR A 67 0.25 13.60 -0.99
CA THR A 67 -1.08 13.80 -0.47
C THR A 67 -2.06 12.74 -1.01
N TYR A 68 -2.87 12.19 -0.11
CA TYR A 68 -3.86 11.16 -0.38
C TYR A 68 -4.98 11.23 0.66
N ASP A 69 -6.12 10.62 0.35
CA ASP A 69 -7.29 10.65 1.22
C ASP A 69 -7.88 9.24 1.45
N PRO A 70 -7.74 8.64 2.64
CA PRO A 70 -8.40 7.39 2.97
C PRO A 70 -9.90 7.62 3.17
N PHE A 71 -10.75 6.84 2.50
CA PHE A 71 -12.20 7.08 2.49
C PHE A 71 -13.04 5.88 2.97
N GLY A 72 -12.41 4.76 3.30
CA GLY A 72 -13.12 3.61 3.86
C GLY A 72 -12.23 2.43 4.19
N THR A 73 -12.79 1.52 4.99
CA THR A 73 -12.17 0.23 5.27
C THR A 73 -13.09 -0.94 4.90
N LEU A 74 -12.50 -2.06 4.51
CA LEU A 74 -13.19 -3.33 4.32
C LEU A 74 -12.54 -4.37 5.24
N ARG A 75 -13.33 -5.05 6.05
CA ARG A 75 -12.88 -6.12 6.96
C ARG A 75 -13.30 -7.47 6.36
N ARG A 76 -12.34 -8.38 6.18
CA ARG A 76 -12.60 -9.70 5.59
C ARG A 76 -11.65 -10.75 6.15
N GLY A 77 -12.21 -11.72 6.88
CA GLY A 77 -11.39 -12.70 7.61
C GLY A 77 -10.44 -11.97 8.55
N ASP A 78 -9.16 -12.33 8.49
CA ASP A 78 -8.10 -11.77 9.35
C ASP A 78 -7.45 -10.49 8.77
N TYR A 79 -8.02 -9.93 7.71
CA TYR A 79 -7.44 -8.79 6.99
C TYR A 79 -8.33 -7.56 6.99
N ILE A 80 -7.69 -6.40 6.97
CA ILE A 80 -8.33 -5.10 6.77
C ILE A 80 -7.76 -4.46 5.52
N THR A 81 -8.65 -4.02 4.64
CA THR A 81 -8.30 -3.24 3.46
C THR A 81 -8.66 -1.79 3.67
N ILE A 82 -7.70 -0.90 3.47
CA ILE A 82 -7.89 0.55 3.45
C ILE A 82 -8.06 0.97 1.99
N LEU A 83 -9.12 1.74 1.72
CA LEU A 83 -9.41 2.33 0.42
C LEU A 83 -8.95 3.80 0.44
N ILE A 84 -8.13 4.16 -0.53
CA ILE A 84 -7.41 5.42 -0.57
C ILE A 84 -7.64 6.08 -1.93
N LYS A 85 -8.03 7.35 -1.93
CA LYS A 85 -7.96 8.20 -3.12
C LYS A 85 -6.53 8.67 -3.27
N GLN A 86 -5.85 8.12 -4.26
CA GLN A 86 -4.49 8.48 -4.60
C GLN A 86 -4.52 9.39 -5.84
N THR A 87 -3.61 10.36 -5.90
CA THR A 87 -3.46 11.21 -7.09
C THR A 87 -2.05 11.13 -7.64
N ASN A 88 -1.87 11.58 -8.88
CA ASN A 88 -0.59 11.55 -9.60
C ASN A 88 -0.19 12.97 -10.04
N LYS A 89 1.12 13.21 -10.15
CA LYS A 89 1.71 14.50 -10.54
C LYS A 89 1.62 14.76 -12.05
N GLU A 90 1.62 13.71 -12.85
CA GLU A 90 1.54 13.77 -14.32
C GLU A 90 0.13 13.47 -14.86
N ILE A 91 -0.60 12.58 -14.18
CA ILE A 91 -1.91 12.11 -14.66
C ILE A 91 -3.02 12.67 -13.76
N LEU A 92 -3.92 13.45 -14.37
CA LEU A 92 -5.05 14.04 -13.66
C LEU A 92 -6.11 12.98 -13.34
N GLY A 93 -6.63 13.02 -12.11
CA GLY A 93 -7.70 12.13 -11.64
C GLY A 93 -7.46 11.59 -10.24
N GLU A 94 -8.49 10.94 -9.70
CA GLU A 94 -8.41 10.13 -8.48
C GLU A 94 -8.26 8.65 -8.89
N PHE A 95 -7.26 7.99 -8.33
CA PHE A 95 -6.97 6.57 -8.53
C PHE A 95 -7.30 5.80 -7.26
N LEU A 96 -7.78 4.56 -7.42
CA LEU A 96 -8.14 3.73 -6.27
C LEU A 96 -6.88 3.05 -5.74
N GLY A 97 -6.35 3.60 -4.65
CA GLY A 97 -5.36 2.95 -3.81
C GLY A 97 -6.02 1.92 -2.89
N ARG A 98 -5.40 0.75 -2.78
CA ARG A 98 -5.81 -0.33 -1.89
C ARG A 98 -4.61 -0.80 -1.09
N LEU A 99 -4.71 -0.74 0.22
CA LEU A 99 -3.71 -1.26 1.16
C LEU A 99 -4.34 -2.34 2.03
N VAL A 100 -3.80 -3.56 2.01
CA VAL A 100 -4.29 -4.69 2.81
C VAL A 100 -3.31 -4.94 3.94
N LEU A 101 -3.81 -4.86 5.17
CA LEU A 101 -3.08 -5.12 6.39
C LEU A 101 -3.58 -6.41 7.04
N GLY A 102 -2.65 -7.12 7.65
CA GLY A 102 -2.89 -8.29 8.50
C GLY A 102 -1.80 -8.39 9.56
N VAL A 103 -1.90 -9.39 10.44
CA VAL A 103 -0.89 -9.64 11.47
C VAL A 103 -0.12 -10.93 11.11
N GLU A 104 1.20 -10.82 11.05
CA GLU A 104 2.13 -11.95 10.86
C GLU A 104 3.17 -11.87 11.99
N ASP A 105 3.38 -12.96 12.72
CA ASP A 105 4.32 -13.04 13.86
C ASP A 105 4.15 -11.93 14.92
N GLY A 106 2.91 -11.46 15.10
CA GLY A 106 2.57 -10.40 16.07
C GLY A 106 2.78 -8.98 15.56
N GLU A 107 3.32 -8.80 14.35
CA GLU A 107 3.53 -7.52 13.70
C GLU A 107 2.49 -7.25 12.61
N VAL A 108 2.16 -5.98 12.37
CA VAL A 108 1.31 -5.60 11.24
C VAL A 108 2.16 -5.62 9.96
N LYS A 109 1.71 -6.37 8.96
CA LYS A 109 2.36 -6.49 7.65
C LYS A 109 1.41 -6.15 6.51
N VAL A 110 1.98 -5.83 5.36
CA VAL A 110 1.24 -5.63 4.12
C VAL A 110 1.02 -6.97 3.43
N PHE A 111 -0.25 -7.31 3.19
CA PHE A 111 -0.68 -8.51 2.45
C PHE A 111 -1.15 -8.20 1.03
N GLY A 112 -1.18 -6.93 0.66
CA GLY A 112 -1.50 -6.48 -0.68
C GLY A 112 -1.43 -4.96 -0.79
N ALA A 113 -0.90 -4.47 -1.90
CA ALA A 113 -0.88 -3.06 -2.24
C ALA A 113 -1.10 -2.92 -3.75
N THR A 114 -2.10 -2.15 -4.15
CA THR A 114 -2.43 -1.91 -5.57
C THR A 114 -2.96 -0.50 -5.77
N ILE A 115 -2.70 0.07 -6.94
CA ILE A 115 -3.33 1.30 -7.44
C ILE A 115 -3.95 0.97 -8.80
N TYR A 116 -5.24 1.32 -8.98
CA TYR A 116 -5.99 1.20 -10.22
C TYR A 116 -6.20 2.56 -10.87
#